data_AF-A0A7S2F5H9-F1
#
_entry.id   AF-A0A7S2F5H9-F1
#
_cell.length_a   1.000
_cell.length_b   1.000
_cell.length_c   1.000
_cell.angle_alpha   90.00
_cell.angle_beta   90.00
_cell.angle_gamma   90.00
#
_symmetry.space_group_name_H-M   'P 1'
#
loop_
_entity.id
_entity.type
_entity.pdbx_description
1 polymer ?
#
loop_
_entity_poly.entity_id
_entity_poly.type
_entity_poly.pdbx_seq_one_letter_code
_entity_poly.pdbx_strand_id
1 'polypeptide(L)'
;IFHVLEAGNHFLVSMVDDERKLIVVERGPLVAVFNFHPSESIDELTVGVGRPGKYWPALDADDWKFGGEGRVAWFERFTIPEPYPMEVGDRPCTMVVNSPCRSAVVYFNVDDWPDCEFAPVIEEQKVHTVVELADSTDGAIGTVM
;
A
#
# COMPACT_ATOMS: atom_id res chain seq x y z
N ILE A 1 1.55 -18.39 -4.26
CA ILE A 1 0.34 -18.19 -3.44
C ILE A 1 0.78 -18.06 -1.98
N PHE A 2 0.22 -17.13 -1.18
CA PHE A 2 0.63 -16.99 0.22
C PHE A 2 0.05 -18.12 1.06
N HIS A 3 0.90 -18.90 1.73
CA HIS A 3 0.50 -19.98 2.63
C HIS A 3 0.13 -19.44 4.03
N VAL A 4 -0.72 -18.42 4.10
CA VAL A 4 -1.00 -17.63 5.32
C VAL A 4 -1.60 -18.49 6.45
N LEU A 5 -2.43 -19.46 6.08
CA LEU A 5 -3.09 -20.36 7.03
C LEU A 5 -2.13 -21.42 7.60
N GLU A 6 -1.06 -21.72 6.86
CA GLU A 6 0.00 -22.67 7.25
C GLU A 6 1.23 -21.96 7.81
N ALA A 7 1.31 -20.63 7.65
CA ALA A 7 2.33 -19.81 8.28
C ALA A 7 2.31 -20.14 9.77
N GLY A 8 3.49 -20.50 10.30
CA GLY A 8 3.66 -21.03 11.65
C GLY A 8 3.24 -20.07 12.77
N ASN A 9 3.93 -20.10 13.90
CA ASN A 9 3.50 -19.34 15.10
C ASN A 9 3.63 -17.80 14.99
N HIS A 10 3.90 -17.23 13.81
CA HIS A 10 3.98 -15.77 13.66
C HIS A 10 2.59 -15.15 13.48
N PHE A 11 2.05 -14.67 14.59
CA PHE A 11 0.86 -13.85 14.68
C PHE A 11 1.10 -12.75 15.73
N LEU A 12 1.02 -11.49 15.31
CA LEU A 12 1.25 -10.34 16.18
C LEU A 12 0.20 -9.27 15.89
N VAL A 13 -0.37 -8.67 16.92
CA VAL A 13 -1.21 -7.47 16.78
C VAL A 13 -0.35 -6.28 17.18
N SER A 14 0.12 -5.50 16.21
CA SER A 14 1.06 -4.39 16.43
C SER A 14 0.34 -3.07 16.76
N MET A 15 -0.96 -2.95 16.46
CA MET A 15 -1.76 -1.80 16.85
C MET A 15 -3.20 -2.22 17.16
N VAL A 16 -3.71 -1.73 18.28
CA VAL A 16 -5.15 -1.68 18.58
C VAL A 16 -5.42 -0.26 19.05
N ASP A 17 -6.09 0.52 18.22
CA ASP A 17 -6.48 1.89 18.55
C ASP A 17 -8.00 1.99 18.60
N ASP A 18 -8.53 2.05 19.81
CA ASP A 18 -9.97 2.11 20.05
C ASP A 18 -10.58 3.47 19.67
N GLU A 19 -9.82 4.56 19.67
CA GLU A 19 -10.33 5.88 19.33
C GLU A 19 -10.44 6.02 17.81
N ARG A 20 -9.34 5.75 17.10
CA ARG A 20 -9.26 5.77 15.63
C ARG A 20 -9.90 4.54 14.98
N LYS A 21 -10.30 3.54 15.76
CA LYS A 21 -10.90 2.26 15.31
C LYS A 21 -9.99 1.50 14.33
N LEU A 22 -8.70 1.46 14.66
CA LEU A 22 -7.68 0.81 13.84
C LEU A 22 -7.21 -0.50 14.48
N ILE A 23 -6.97 -1.50 13.65
CA ILE A 23 -6.25 -2.71 14.05
C ILE A 23 -5.19 -3.00 13.00
N VAL A 24 -3.95 -3.23 13.44
CA VAL A 24 -2.85 -3.70 12.58
C VAL A 24 -2.37 -5.05 13.07
N VAL A 25 -2.35 -6.03 12.17
CA VAL A 25 -1.99 -7.42 12.47
C VAL A 25 -0.95 -7.93 11.48
N GLU A 26 0.07 -8.60 12.00
CA GLU A 26 1.03 -9.37 11.23
C GLU A 26 0.69 -10.86 11.29
N ARG A 27 0.63 -11.52 10.14
CA ARG A 27 0.45 -12.99 10.03
C ARG A 27 1.38 -13.53 8.96
N GLY A 28 2.35 -14.34 9.38
CA GLY A 28 3.41 -14.79 8.47
C GLY A 28 4.12 -13.60 7.79
N PRO A 29 4.19 -13.52 6.45
CA PRO A 29 4.84 -12.42 5.74
C PRO A 29 3.92 -11.21 5.48
N LEU A 30 2.68 -11.24 5.99
CA LEU A 30 1.66 -10.24 5.66
C LEU A 30 1.42 -9.28 6.83
N VAL A 31 1.17 -8.02 6.48
CA VAL A 31 0.72 -6.96 7.39
C VAL A 31 -0.67 -6.52 6.95
N ALA A 32 -1.68 -6.70 7.79
CA ALA A 32 -3.05 -6.30 7.53
C ALA A 32 -3.42 -5.06 8.35
N VAL A 33 -3.97 -4.05 7.69
CA VAL A 33 -4.45 -2.80 8.28
C VAL A 33 -5.96 -2.75 8.12
N PHE A 34 -6.67 -2.70 9.24
CA PHE A 34 -8.13 -2.59 9.28
C PHE A 34 -8.50 -1.21 9.82
N ASN A 35 -9.34 -0.48 9.10
CA ASN A 35 -9.95 0.75 9.55
C ASN A 35 -11.46 0.55 9.69
N PHE A 36 -11.91 0.39 10.93
CA PHE A 36 -13.32 0.24 11.28
C PHE A 36 -14.02 1.57 11.59
N HIS A 37 -13.34 2.71 11.43
CA HIS A 37 -13.98 4.00 11.65
C HIS A 37 -15.14 4.16 10.65
N PRO A 38 -16.35 4.55 11.09
CA PRO A 38 -17.50 4.63 10.20
C PRO A 38 -17.35 5.68 9.09
N SER A 39 -16.53 6.71 9.33
CA SER A 39 -16.44 7.90 8.46
C SER A 39 -15.05 8.49 8.27
N GLU A 40 -14.03 8.07 9.02
CA GLU A 40 -12.72 8.76 9.02
C GLU A 40 -11.69 7.91 8.28
N SER A 41 -11.14 8.53 7.24
CA SER A 41 -10.02 8.01 6.48
C SER A 41 -8.75 8.70 6.98
N ILE A 42 -7.64 7.98 6.97
CA ILE A 42 -6.34 8.51 7.38
C ILE A 42 -5.39 8.37 6.20
N ASP A 43 -4.92 9.47 5.64
CA ASP A 43 -4.08 9.45 4.45
C ASP A 43 -2.63 9.00 4.76
N GLU A 44 -2.14 9.33 5.96
CA GLU A 44 -0.77 9.05 6.40
C GLU A 44 -0.79 8.31 7.75
N LEU A 45 -1.16 7.04 7.74
CA LEU A 45 -1.08 6.17 8.90
C LEU A 45 0.29 5.50 8.99
N THR A 46 1.07 5.84 10.02
CA THR A 46 2.31 5.13 10.34
C THR A 46 2.01 3.78 10.99
N VAL A 47 2.50 2.70 10.39
CA VAL A 47 2.35 1.32 10.89
C VAL A 47 3.71 0.69 11.13
N GLY A 48 3.86 0.01 12.26
CA GLY A 48 5.07 -0.74 12.61
C GLY A 48 5.13 -2.06 11.83
N VAL A 49 6.31 -2.42 11.34
CA VAL A 49 6.58 -3.65 10.58
C VAL A 49 7.88 -4.31 11.00
N GLY A 50 7.91 -5.64 10.97
CA GLY A 50 9.05 -6.43 11.44
C GLY A 50 10.29 -6.45 10.58
N ARG A 51 10.10 -6.27 9.27
CA ARG A 51 11.15 -6.43 8.28
C ARG A 51 11.31 -5.13 7.50
N PRO A 52 12.53 -4.61 7.35
CA PRO A 52 12.79 -3.52 6.43
C PRO A 52 12.54 -3.99 4.99
N GLY A 53 12.28 -3.05 4.10
CA GLY A 53 12.14 -3.31 2.67
C GLY A 53 11.06 -2.48 2.01
N LYS A 54 10.52 -3.04 0.93
CA LYS A 54 9.41 -2.47 0.16
C LYS A 54 8.18 -3.33 0.32
N TYR A 55 7.08 -2.72 0.75
CA TYR A 55 5.79 -3.39 0.89
C TYR A 55 4.86 -3.02 -0.25
N TRP A 56 4.11 -3.99 -0.76
CA TRP A 56 3.11 -3.78 -1.81
C TRP A 56 1.73 -4.28 -1.37
N PRO A 57 0.63 -3.64 -1.77
CA PRO A 57 -0.72 -4.16 -1.53
C PRO A 57 -0.93 -5.54 -2.18
N ALA A 58 -1.20 -6.57 -1.38
CA ALA A 58 -1.66 -7.89 -1.83
C ALA A 58 -3.18 -7.91 -2.03
N LEU A 59 -3.93 -7.21 -1.17
CA LEU A 59 -5.38 -7.16 -1.19
C LEU A 59 -5.83 -5.77 -0.72
N ASP A 60 -6.81 -5.22 -1.43
CA ASP A 60 -7.50 -3.99 -1.05
C ASP A 60 -9.01 -4.27 -1.06
N ALA A 61 -9.66 -4.20 0.10
CA ALA A 61 -11.11 -4.36 0.21
C ALA A 61 -11.89 -3.14 -0.30
N ASP A 62 -11.24 -1.98 -0.44
CA ASP A 62 -11.83 -0.77 -1.01
C ASP A 62 -11.73 -0.76 -2.55
N ASP A 63 -11.15 -1.77 -3.19
CA ASP A 63 -11.06 -1.86 -4.65
C ASP A 63 -12.46 -1.92 -5.30
N TRP A 64 -12.63 -1.24 -6.42
CA TRP A 64 -13.87 -1.19 -7.21
C TRP A 64 -14.40 -2.58 -7.59
N LYS A 65 -13.51 -3.56 -7.79
CA LYS A 65 -13.91 -4.95 -8.11
C LYS A 65 -14.63 -5.65 -6.96
N PHE A 66 -14.47 -5.17 -5.73
CA PHE A 66 -15.16 -5.66 -4.55
C PHE A 66 -16.32 -4.74 -4.12
N GLY A 67 -16.62 -3.71 -4.91
CA GLY A 67 -17.66 -2.73 -4.62
C GLY A 67 -17.22 -1.60 -3.69
N GLY A 68 -15.91 -1.42 -3.50
CA GLY A 68 -15.36 -0.26 -2.80
C GLY A 68 -15.19 0.96 -3.71
N GLU A 69 -14.60 2.03 -3.18
CA GLU A 69 -14.44 3.32 -3.86
C GLU A 69 -13.10 3.48 -4.63
N GLY A 70 -12.19 2.52 -4.51
CA GLY A 70 -10.89 2.49 -5.18
C GLY A 70 -9.92 3.55 -4.64
N ARG A 71 -9.98 3.88 -3.35
CA ARG A 71 -9.19 4.99 -2.77
C ARG A 71 -7.79 4.58 -2.37
N VAL A 72 -7.48 3.28 -2.31
CA VAL A 72 -6.16 2.84 -1.90
C VAL A 72 -5.14 3.04 -2.99
N ALA A 73 -4.08 3.77 -2.67
CA ALA A 73 -3.06 4.07 -3.64
C ALA A 73 -2.21 2.82 -3.94
N TRP A 74 -2.27 2.34 -5.18
CA TRP A 74 -1.64 1.09 -5.61
C TRP A 74 -0.16 1.27 -5.99
N PHE A 75 0.68 1.59 -5.01
CA PHE A 75 2.13 1.73 -5.19
C PHE A 75 2.91 1.11 -4.01
N GLU A 76 4.24 1.09 -4.09
CA GLU A 76 5.11 0.54 -3.04
C GLU A 76 5.16 1.42 -1.79
N ARG A 77 5.41 0.82 -0.64
CA ARG A 77 5.61 1.48 0.65
C ARG A 77 7.00 1.15 1.17
N PHE A 78 7.83 2.17 1.30
CA PHE A 78 9.19 2.02 1.80
C PHE A 78 9.17 2.05 3.32
N THR A 79 9.99 1.18 3.93
CA THR A 79 10.17 1.19 5.37
C THR A 79 11.22 2.20 5.83
N ILE A 80 10.99 2.80 6.99
CA ILE A 80 11.95 3.65 7.71
C ILE A 80 12.35 2.93 9.00
N PRO A 81 13.65 2.85 9.36
CA PRO A 81 14.08 2.31 10.64
C PRO A 81 13.54 3.14 11.83
N GLU A 82 13.00 2.49 12.85
CA GLU A 82 12.59 3.13 14.11
C GLU A 82 13.79 3.31 15.05
N PRO A 83 13.91 4.47 15.73
CA PRO A 83 14.89 4.65 16.79
C PRO A 83 14.57 3.78 18.01
N TYR A 84 15.56 3.56 18.89
CA TYR A 84 15.34 2.89 20.17
C TYR A 84 15.08 3.91 21.29
N PRO A 85 14.04 3.73 22.14
CA PRO A 85 13.04 2.66 22.09
C PRO A 85 12.05 2.83 20.93
N MET A 86 11.58 1.72 20.38
CA MET A 86 10.60 1.70 19.27
C MET A 86 9.26 2.22 19.76
N GLU A 87 8.65 3.16 19.06
CA GLU A 87 7.40 3.81 19.50
C GLU A 87 6.17 3.20 18.82
N VAL A 88 6.33 2.69 17.59
CA VAL A 88 5.19 2.20 16.80
C VAL A 88 5.13 0.67 16.83
N GLY A 89 4.23 0.14 17.66
CA GLY A 89 3.87 -1.28 17.69
C GLY A 89 5.00 -2.24 18.12
N ASP A 90 6.03 -1.72 18.81
CA ASP A 90 7.23 -2.47 19.20
C ASP A 90 7.94 -3.12 18.01
N ARG A 91 7.97 -2.41 16.87
CA ARG A 91 8.55 -2.89 15.61
C ARG A 91 9.80 -2.10 15.20
N PRO A 92 10.81 -2.76 14.61
CA PRO A 92 12.09 -2.13 14.27
C PRO A 92 12.02 -1.18 13.08
N CYS A 93 10.93 -1.23 12.31
CA CYS A 93 10.71 -0.38 11.15
C CYS A 93 9.26 0.09 11.11
N THR A 94 9.01 1.18 10.42
CA THR A 94 7.68 1.69 10.11
C THR A 94 7.49 1.85 8.61
N MET A 95 6.25 1.84 8.16
CA MET A 95 5.87 2.33 6.83
C MET A 95 4.65 3.24 6.97
N VAL A 96 4.44 4.13 6.00
CA VAL A 96 3.26 5.00 5.96
C VAL A 96 2.27 4.46 4.95
N VAL A 97 1.01 4.33 5.33
CA VAL A 97 -0.06 3.82 4.47
C VAL A 97 -1.27 4.74 4.51
N ASN A 98 -2.01 4.78 3.41
CA ASN A 98 -3.33 5.38 3.39
C ASN A 98 -4.37 4.34 3.83
N SER A 99 -5.31 4.75 4.68
CA SER A 99 -6.25 3.88 5.38
C SER A 99 -7.68 4.45 5.29
N PRO A 100 -8.43 4.15 4.20
CA PRO A 100 -9.81 4.59 4.03
C PRO A 100 -10.74 4.06 5.13
N CYS A 101 -11.79 4.81 5.45
CA CYS A 101 -12.80 4.35 6.42
C CYS A 101 -13.50 3.07 5.95
N ARG A 102 -13.84 2.19 6.90
CA ARG A 102 -14.51 0.88 6.65
C ARG A 102 -13.77 0.00 5.64
N SER A 103 -12.45 0.01 5.64
CA SER A 103 -11.63 -0.75 4.69
C SER A 103 -10.66 -1.70 5.38
N ALA A 104 -10.10 -2.61 4.59
CA ALA A 104 -9.03 -3.50 4.98
C ALA A 104 -8.01 -3.59 3.84
N VAL A 105 -6.74 -3.37 4.14
CA VAL A 105 -5.65 -3.48 3.17
C VAL A 105 -4.58 -4.42 3.71
N VAL A 106 -4.12 -5.34 2.87
CA VAL A 106 -3.09 -6.31 3.22
C VAL A 106 -1.85 -6.03 2.39
N TYR A 107 -0.71 -5.97 3.04
CA TYR A 107 0.59 -5.72 2.44
C TYR A 107 1.50 -6.95 2.59
N PHE A 108 2.38 -7.14 1.62
CA PHE A 108 3.46 -8.12 1.68
C PHE A 108 4.79 -7.42 1.41
N ASN A 109 5.88 -7.93 1.99
CA ASN A 109 7.23 -7.46 1.68
C ASN A 109 7.69 -8.06 0.35
N VAL A 110 7.94 -7.22 -0.64
CA VAL A 110 8.38 -7.62 -1.99
C VAL A 110 9.77 -8.25 -1.95
N ASP A 111 10.64 -7.81 -1.04
CA ASP A 111 12.01 -8.30 -0.95
C ASP A 111 12.06 -9.74 -0.42
N ASP A 112 11.05 -10.17 0.35
CA ASP A 112 10.88 -11.56 0.79
C ASP A 112 10.29 -12.46 -0.32
N TRP A 113 9.80 -11.89 -1.43
CA TRP A 113 9.16 -12.62 -2.53
C TRP A 113 9.53 -12.03 -3.91
N PRO A 114 10.76 -12.25 -4.40
CA PRO A 114 11.24 -11.66 -5.65
C PRO A 114 10.50 -12.16 -6.89
N ASP A 115 9.97 -13.39 -6.85
CA ASP A 115 9.25 -14.02 -7.98
C ASP A 115 7.73 -13.78 -7.92
N CYS A 116 7.27 -12.70 -7.27
CA CYS A 116 5.85 -12.49 -7.05
C CYS A 116 5.24 -11.92 -8.32
N GLU A 117 4.40 -12.69 -9.01
CA GLU A 117 3.60 -12.20 -10.13
C GLU A 117 2.65 -11.05 -9.74
N PHE A 118 2.40 -10.86 -8.44
CA PHE A 118 1.61 -9.76 -7.88
C PHE A 118 2.41 -8.48 -7.65
N ALA A 119 3.73 -8.56 -7.52
CA ALA A 119 4.55 -7.37 -7.60
C ALA A 119 4.46 -6.90 -9.06
N PRO A 120 4.12 -5.64 -9.34
CA PRO A 120 4.20 -5.18 -10.71
C PRO A 120 5.62 -5.43 -11.19
N VAL A 121 5.75 -6.06 -12.35
CA VAL A 121 6.99 -5.95 -13.12
C VAL A 121 7.25 -4.45 -13.20
N ILE A 122 8.35 -3.99 -12.61
CA ILE A 122 8.82 -2.62 -12.78
C ILE A 122 9.31 -2.52 -14.23
N GLU A 123 8.38 -2.57 -15.19
CA GLU A 123 8.63 -2.05 -16.52
C GLU A 123 8.56 -0.54 -16.40
N GLU A 124 9.65 0.13 -16.74
CA GLU A 124 9.78 1.58 -16.89
C GLU A 124 8.76 2.13 -17.91
N GLN A 125 7.46 2.13 -17.60
CA GLN A 125 6.45 2.63 -18.51
C GLN A 125 5.54 3.65 -17.84
N LYS A 126 6.07 4.88 -17.78
CA LYS A 126 5.27 6.09 -17.96
C LYS A 126 6.03 7.18 -18.70
N VAL A 127 6.55 6.86 -19.90
CA VAL A 127 6.89 7.87 -20.93
C VAL A 127 5.70 8.15 -21.85
N HIS A 128 4.65 7.31 -21.84
CA HIS A 128 3.61 7.38 -22.87
C HIS A 128 2.49 8.42 -22.65
N THR A 129 2.42 9.11 -21.51
CA THR A 129 1.38 10.15 -21.29
C THR A 129 1.81 11.55 -21.76
N VAL A 130 3.08 11.78 -22.12
CA VAL A 130 3.56 13.11 -22.53
C VAL A 130 3.47 13.33 -24.05
N VAL A 131 3.36 12.27 -24.85
CA VAL A 131 3.37 12.39 -26.32
C VAL A 131 2.01 12.83 -26.89
N GLU A 132 0.88 12.43 -26.30
CA GLU A 132 -0.45 12.83 -26.81
C GLU A 132 -0.82 14.29 -26.57
N LEU A 133 -0.09 15.01 -25.70
CA LEU A 133 -0.28 16.46 -25.50
C LEU A 133 0.60 17.32 -26.42
N ALA A 134 1.59 16.73 -27.09
CA ALA A 134 2.49 17.45 -28.00
C ALA A 134 2.01 17.41 -29.47
N ASP A 135 1.21 16.41 -29.86
CA ASP A 135 0.70 16.27 -31.23
C ASP A 135 -0.59 17.09 -31.50
N SER A 136 -1.12 17.82 -30.51
CA SER A 136 -2.33 18.65 -30.67
C SER A 136 -2.06 20.11 -31.06
N THR A 137 -0.80 20.51 -31.31
CA THR A 137 -0.46 21.87 -31.76
C THR A 137 0.47 21.87 -32.96
N ASP A 138 0.03 21.33 -34.11
CA ASP A 138 0.72 21.54 -35.39
C ASP A 138 -0.26 21.54 -36.57
N GLY A 139 -1.25 22.44 -36.53
CA GLY A 139 -2.32 22.50 -37.53
C GLY A 139 -2.89 23.89 -37.78
N ALA A 140 -2.06 24.90 -38.04
CA ALA A 140 -2.53 26.17 -38.61
C ALA A 140 -1.42 26.94 -39.35
N ILE A 141 -1.01 26.46 -40.52
CA ILE A 141 -0.46 27.33 -41.58
C ILE A 141 -1.43 27.33 -42.77
N GLY A 142 -2.28 28.36 -42.81
CA GLY A 142 -3.12 28.69 -43.96
C GLY A 142 -2.71 30.05 -44.53
N THR A 143 -1.99 30.03 -45.65
CA THR A 143 -1.72 31.17 -46.54
C THR A 143 -3.02 31.66 -47.20
N VAL A 144 -3.33 32.98 -47.20
CA VAL A 144 -3.99 33.68 -48.32
C VAL A 144 -3.68 35.21 -48.28
N MET A 145 -3.15 35.70 -49.42
CA MET A 145 -3.02 37.07 -49.98
C MET A 145 -2.28 38.17 -49.21
#